data_AF-A0A412KU90-F1
#
_entry.id   AF-A0A412KU90-F1
#
_cell.length_a   1.000
_cell.length_b   1.000
_cell.length_c   1.000
_cell.angle_alpha   90.00
_cell.angle_beta   90.00
_cell.angle_gamma   90.00
#
_symmetry.space_group_name_H-M   'P 1'
#
loop_
_entity.id
_entity.type
_entity.pdbx_description
1 polymer ?
#
loop_
_entity_poly.entity_id
_entity_poly.type
_entity_poly.pdbx_seq_one_letter_code
_entity_poly.pdbx_strand_id
1 'polypeptide(L)'
;MAKEQLAVIEMITNMILGKTNGVSKVDFTPQKIPFPENLSYEQAFLRATPESQGVSSEKLIHLLSNLSASPYTDMHHFLVLRHGNVICDCSFAPYRSGIWHISHSMCKSITGMAIGLLIDEGKLSLDENIYNIFPGKVNPLIKIFRPEITVRHLLTMTSGVTFNESGIVSGNDWLESYLNAPVSGKPGTEFQYNSLNTYVLSAIVSARTEMTLEEYLRPRLFEPLGITRYLWETCPKGITKGGWGLFICPEDMAKLGQLYLNHGMWHEKQIIPADWIRESTTKQVDSIEGTYGYGYQIWMENRLNSFEFNGMLGQNVIVYPDLDMVIVTCAGNNELFQNNVMLDLIRDAFPQEYQASEYALPENPAEYHKLTHLVHSLSHGPSCMPQIRRGGWAKKSGYSRSHAIYPKYVRLLKDLDGKCYNINPASVGLFPLIIQVFHNNLTNGIRQISFQYDKINCPDKFYIHFLEGEENCTLTVSFDRYIDNLITLHGETYLVAVKCEYTTDADYAPVLVLDMVYLEEAMSRKLYLHFKSNELMAHWSESPGKELILEGLSSITGEMTKLPLYGRFLEGSGMQFLEHLMADTIEPTVRGTLAESDTEDMDI
;
A
#
# COMPACT_ATOMS: atom_id res chain seq x y z
N MET A 1 -24.12 -13.68 -14.76
CA MET A 1 -22.70 -13.84 -14.39
C MET A 1 -21.91 -14.33 -15.60
N ALA A 2 -21.54 -13.45 -16.52
CA ALA A 2 -20.69 -13.83 -17.67
C ALA A 2 -19.81 -12.67 -18.13
N LYS A 3 -20.31 -11.42 -18.11
CA LYS A 3 -19.58 -10.25 -18.60
C LYS A 3 -18.36 -9.87 -17.74
N GLU A 4 -18.51 -9.88 -16.42
CA GLU A 4 -17.45 -9.48 -15.47
C GLU A 4 -16.26 -10.43 -15.50
N GLN A 5 -16.51 -11.72 -15.30
CA GLN A 5 -15.47 -12.76 -15.37
C GLN A 5 -14.76 -12.76 -16.73
N LEU A 6 -15.49 -12.56 -17.84
CA LEU A 6 -14.86 -12.43 -19.17
C LEU A 6 -13.95 -11.19 -19.28
N ALA A 7 -14.32 -10.06 -18.67
CA ALA A 7 -13.48 -8.86 -18.68
C ALA A 7 -12.20 -9.06 -17.85
N VAL A 8 -12.29 -9.71 -16.69
CA VAL A 8 -11.12 -10.07 -15.87
C VAL A 8 -10.19 -11.01 -16.65
N ILE A 9 -10.75 -12.05 -17.28
CA ILE A 9 -9.99 -13.00 -18.10
C ILE A 9 -9.29 -12.29 -19.26
N GLU A 10 -9.99 -11.41 -19.96
CA GLU A 10 -9.44 -10.65 -21.08
C GLU A 10 -8.29 -9.73 -20.63
N MET A 11 -8.47 -9.04 -19.50
CA MET A 11 -7.44 -8.19 -18.91
C MET A 11 -6.18 -9.00 -18.57
N ILE A 12 -6.32 -10.09 -17.81
CA ILE A 12 -5.22 -10.98 -17.44
C ILE A 12 -4.53 -11.55 -18.68
N THR A 13 -5.31 -12.01 -19.67
CA THR A 13 -4.78 -12.55 -20.93
C THR A 13 -3.97 -11.49 -21.67
N ASN A 14 -4.44 -10.25 -21.75
CA ASN A 14 -3.71 -9.18 -22.41
C ASN A 14 -2.42 -8.82 -21.67
N MET A 15 -2.42 -8.82 -20.33
CA MET A 15 -1.22 -8.63 -19.51
C MET A 15 -0.18 -9.73 -19.76
N ILE A 16 -0.60 -10.99 -19.73
CA ILE A 16 0.27 -12.15 -20.03
C ILE A 16 0.87 -12.07 -21.43
N LEU A 17 0.07 -11.63 -22.41
CA LEU A 17 0.52 -11.47 -23.79
C LEU A 17 1.38 -10.21 -24.00
N GLY A 18 1.66 -9.44 -22.95
CA GLY A 18 2.43 -8.19 -23.01
C GLY A 18 1.76 -7.11 -23.85
N LYS A 19 0.43 -7.17 -24.03
CA LYS A 19 -0.33 -6.14 -24.73
C LYS A 19 -0.57 -4.99 -23.76
N THR A 20 -0.09 -3.81 -24.12
CA THR A 20 -0.19 -2.59 -23.29
C THR A 20 -1.43 -1.75 -23.63
N ASN A 21 -1.97 -1.87 -24.84
CA ASN A 21 -3.14 -1.10 -25.28
C ASN A 21 -4.46 -1.83 -25.01
N GLY A 22 -5.45 -1.10 -24.47
CA GLY A 22 -6.83 -1.58 -24.32
C GLY A 22 -7.01 -2.72 -23.31
N VAL A 23 -6.10 -2.81 -22.34
CA VAL A 23 -6.11 -3.86 -21.30
C VAL A 23 -7.30 -3.69 -20.35
N SER A 24 -7.59 -2.46 -19.94
CA SER A 24 -8.71 -2.13 -19.05
C SER A 24 -9.95 -1.70 -19.84
N LYS A 25 -11.14 -2.15 -19.40
CA LYS A 25 -12.44 -1.65 -19.89
C LYS A 25 -12.98 -0.49 -19.05
N VAL A 26 -12.17 -0.01 -18.13
CA VAL A 26 -12.49 1.07 -17.20
C VAL A 26 -11.76 2.32 -17.67
N ASP A 27 -12.48 3.41 -17.81
CA ASP A 27 -11.88 4.68 -18.21
C ASP A 27 -10.86 5.11 -17.16
N PHE A 28 -9.65 5.44 -17.61
CA PHE A 28 -8.62 5.99 -16.77
C PHE A 28 -8.76 7.51 -16.69
N THR A 29 -8.63 8.05 -15.49
CA THR A 29 -8.50 9.49 -15.23
C THR A 29 -7.46 9.64 -14.13
N PRO A 30 -6.39 10.43 -14.34
CA PRO A 30 -5.33 10.56 -13.34
C PRO A 30 -5.87 11.23 -12.08
N GLN A 31 -5.59 10.62 -10.92
CA GLN A 31 -6.05 11.12 -9.62
C GLN A 31 -4.89 11.32 -8.64
N LYS A 32 -3.84 10.51 -8.74
CA LYS A 32 -2.68 10.58 -7.84
C LYS A 32 -1.80 11.81 -8.13
N ILE A 33 -1.96 12.83 -7.30
CA ILE A 33 -1.10 14.03 -7.28
C ILE A 33 0.21 13.76 -6.52
N PRO A 34 1.26 14.59 -6.74
CA PRO A 34 2.43 14.59 -5.86
C PRO A 34 2.02 14.85 -4.41
N PHE A 35 2.72 14.23 -3.45
CA PHE A 35 2.52 14.51 -2.03
C PHE A 35 2.56 16.03 -1.75
N PRO A 36 1.54 16.61 -1.11
CA PRO A 36 1.45 18.05 -0.90
C PRO A 36 2.33 18.50 0.28
N GLU A 37 3.65 18.50 0.08
CA GLU A 37 4.65 18.88 1.10
C GLU A 37 4.40 20.26 1.74
N ASN A 38 3.77 21.17 0.98
CA ASN A 38 3.50 22.54 1.39
C ASN A 38 2.32 22.70 2.37
N LEU A 39 1.41 21.73 2.46
CA LEU A 39 0.30 21.81 3.41
C LEU A 39 0.85 21.62 4.81
N SER A 40 0.45 22.41 5.81
CA SER A 40 0.92 22.20 7.19
C SER A 40 0.25 21.00 7.83
N TYR A 41 1.01 20.23 8.62
CA TYR A 41 0.44 19.20 9.48
C TYR A 41 -0.18 19.87 10.71
N GLU A 42 -1.46 19.60 10.98
CA GLU A 42 -2.21 20.26 12.05
C GLU A 42 -2.51 19.30 13.20
N GLN A 43 -2.68 19.83 14.42
CA GLN A 43 -3.06 19.06 15.62
C GLN A 43 -2.17 17.83 15.88
N ALA A 44 -0.85 17.99 15.73
CA ALA A 44 0.11 16.94 16.06
C ALA A 44 0.04 16.56 17.54
N PHE A 45 0.19 15.27 17.85
CA PHE A 45 0.17 14.78 19.23
C PHE A 45 1.42 15.23 19.99
N LEU A 46 1.30 15.38 21.31
CA LEU A 46 2.48 15.58 22.14
C LEU A 46 3.31 14.30 22.18
N ARG A 47 4.64 14.43 22.14
CA ARG A 47 5.57 13.32 22.31
C ARG A 47 5.96 13.22 23.78
N ALA A 48 5.94 12.02 24.34
CA ALA A 48 6.28 11.73 25.73
C ALA A 48 7.23 10.53 25.83
N THR A 49 7.93 10.38 26.96
CA THR A 49 8.71 9.16 27.22
C THR A 49 7.75 8.01 27.51
N PRO A 50 8.06 6.77 27.08
CA PRO A 50 7.27 5.60 27.46
C PRO A 50 7.05 5.52 28.98
N GLU A 51 8.09 5.80 29.78
CA GLU A 51 8.05 5.71 31.24
C GLU A 51 7.04 6.68 31.83
N SER A 52 7.01 7.93 31.33
CA SER A 52 6.02 8.93 31.78
C SER A 52 4.59 8.49 31.51
N GLN A 53 4.41 7.63 30.52
CA GLN A 53 3.14 7.02 30.14
C GLN A 53 3.09 5.56 30.59
N GLY A 54 3.72 5.17 31.70
CA GLY A 54 3.51 3.86 32.31
C GLY A 54 3.96 2.62 31.51
N VAL A 55 4.76 2.80 30.45
CA VAL A 55 5.32 1.72 29.59
C VAL A 55 6.84 1.77 29.64
N SER A 56 7.52 0.64 29.76
CA SER A 56 9.00 0.64 29.75
C SER A 56 9.55 0.85 28.33
N SER A 57 10.58 1.69 28.15
CA SER A 57 11.30 1.79 26.87
C SER A 57 11.88 0.46 26.40
N GLU A 58 12.35 -0.39 27.32
CA GLU A 58 12.87 -1.73 27.04
C GLU A 58 11.87 -2.60 26.26
N LYS A 59 10.59 -2.57 26.63
CA LYS A 59 9.53 -3.31 25.92
C LYS A 59 9.40 -2.85 24.46
N LEU A 60 9.44 -1.54 24.22
CA LEU A 60 9.35 -0.99 22.86
C LEU A 60 10.62 -1.29 22.05
N ILE A 61 11.79 -1.32 22.68
CA ILE A 61 13.04 -1.77 22.05
C ILE A 61 12.90 -3.21 21.58
N HIS A 62 12.42 -4.12 22.43
CA HIS A 62 12.24 -5.52 22.06
C HIS A 62 11.24 -5.70 20.92
N LEU A 63 10.08 -5.04 20.99
CA LEU A 63 9.08 -5.11 19.94
C LEU A 63 9.62 -4.58 18.60
N LEU A 64 10.20 -3.38 18.58
CA LEU A 64 10.79 -2.79 17.37
C LEU A 64 11.91 -3.67 16.80
N SER A 65 12.76 -4.23 17.66
CA SER A 65 13.83 -5.12 17.22
C SER A 65 13.27 -6.37 16.55
N ASN A 66 12.25 -7.00 17.13
CA ASN A 66 11.61 -8.19 16.57
C ASN A 66 10.89 -7.91 15.26
N LEU A 67 10.16 -6.78 15.19
CA LEU A 67 9.53 -6.31 13.96
C LEU A 67 10.60 -6.11 12.87
N SER A 68 11.66 -5.33 13.16
CA SER A 68 12.73 -5.05 12.19
C SER A 68 13.50 -6.30 11.71
N ALA A 69 13.64 -7.30 12.57
CA ALA A 69 14.42 -8.51 12.28
C ALA A 69 13.61 -9.55 11.49
N SER A 70 12.28 -9.47 11.50
CA SER A 70 11.43 -10.43 10.82
C SER A 70 11.29 -10.09 9.33
N PRO A 71 11.69 -11.00 8.41
CA PRO A 71 11.58 -10.77 6.98
C PRO A 71 10.12 -10.81 6.47
N TYR A 72 9.19 -11.20 7.34
CA TYR A 72 7.76 -11.31 7.01
C TYR A 72 6.96 -10.06 7.37
N THR A 73 7.56 -9.09 8.05
CA THR A 73 6.82 -7.88 8.48
C THR A 73 6.91 -6.74 7.49
N ASP A 74 8.04 -6.61 6.77
CA ASP A 74 8.33 -5.51 5.85
C ASP A 74 7.85 -4.14 6.37
N MET A 75 8.31 -3.78 7.59
CA MET A 75 7.82 -2.58 8.27
C MET A 75 8.19 -1.31 7.53
N HIS A 76 7.25 -0.37 7.41
CA HIS A 76 7.47 0.97 6.86
C HIS A 76 7.37 2.03 7.96
N HIS A 77 6.37 1.91 8.85
CA HIS A 77 6.14 2.81 9.96
C HIS A 77 5.51 2.09 11.16
N PHE A 78 5.92 2.44 12.37
CA PHE A 78 5.36 1.98 13.63
C PHE A 78 5.20 3.15 14.60
N LEU A 79 3.97 3.38 15.06
CA LEU A 79 3.62 4.48 15.95
C LEU A 79 2.77 3.96 17.11
N VAL A 80 3.04 4.43 18.33
CA VAL A 80 2.27 4.08 19.53
C VAL A 80 1.86 5.34 20.26
N LEU A 81 0.56 5.48 20.49
CA LEU A 81 -0.03 6.44 21.41
C LEU A 81 -0.40 5.75 22.72
N ARG A 82 -0.20 6.44 23.84
CA ARG A 82 -0.85 6.12 25.10
C ARG A 82 -1.29 7.40 25.81
N HIS A 83 -2.50 7.40 26.35
CA HIS A 83 -3.10 8.59 27.00
C HIS A 83 -3.08 9.84 26.10
N GLY A 84 -3.26 9.67 24.79
CA GLY A 84 -3.19 10.75 23.80
C GLY A 84 -1.79 11.32 23.53
N ASN A 85 -0.72 10.64 23.96
CA ASN A 85 0.67 11.05 23.70
C ASN A 85 1.42 10.01 22.86
N VAL A 86 2.23 10.45 21.91
CA VAL A 86 3.16 9.61 21.15
C VAL A 86 4.29 9.16 22.07
N ILE A 87 4.39 7.86 22.30
CA ILE A 87 5.46 7.25 23.10
C ILE A 87 6.53 6.56 22.24
N CYS A 88 6.20 6.27 20.98
CA CYS A 88 7.11 5.72 19.98
C CYS A 88 6.63 6.11 18.59
N ASP A 89 7.53 6.64 17.75
CA ASP A 89 7.32 6.98 16.33
C ASP A 89 8.58 6.52 15.59
N CYS A 90 8.47 5.46 14.80
CA CYS A 90 9.58 4.82 14.13
C CYS A 90 9.24 4.58 12.67
N SER A 91 9.89 5.31 11.77
CA SER A 91 9.93 4.96 10.36
C SER A 91 11.08 4.01 10.08
N PHE A 92 10.92 3.14 9.09
CA PHE A 92 11.92 2.16 8.68
C PHE A 92 12.46 2.56 7.31
N ALA A 93 13.76 2.78 7.19
CA ALA A 93 14.35 3.29 5.96
C ALA A 93 14.02 2.38 4.75
N PRO A 94 13.68 2.96 3.58
CA PRO A 94 13.76 4.38 3.25
C PRO A 94 12.50 5.22 3.56
N TYR A 95 11.49 4.65 4.21
CA TYR A 95 10.29 5.37 4.61
C TYR A 95 10.59 6.44 5.67
N ARG A 96 9.77 7.49 5.69
CA ARG A 96 9.94 8.63 6.60
C ARG A 96 8.62 9.16 7.13
N SER A 97 8.64 9.66 8.36
CA SER A 97 7.47 10.21 9.02
C SER A 97 6.95 11.45 8.27
N GLY A 98 5.64 11.64 8.29
CA GLY A 98 4.99 12.82 7.73
C GLY A 98 4.67 12.78 6.23
N ILE A 99 4.96 11.67 5.53
CA ILE A 99 4.37 11.36 4.21
C ILE A 99 3.04 10.64 4.43
N TRP A 100 2.06 10.85 3.56
CA TRP A 100 0.91 9.95 3.49
C TRP A 100 1.32 8.53 3.06
N HIS A 101 0.48 7.57 3.35
CA HIS A 101 0.66 6.19 2.90
C HIS A 101 -0.69 5.65 2.47
N ILE A 102 -0.70 4.79 1.44
CA ILE A 102 -1.90 4.05 1.05
C ILE A 102 -2.42 3.27 2.26
N SER A 103 -3.71 3.40 2.56
CA SER A 103 -4.34 2.73 3.70
C SER A 103 -4.96 1.38 3.34
N HIS A 104 -5.12 1.10 2.05
CA HIS A 104 -5.97 0.05 1.52
C HIS A 104 -7.32 -0.03 2.26
N SER A 105 -7.69 -1.21 2.77
CA SER A 105 -8.97 -1.46 3.42
C SER A 105 -9.17 -0.76 4.78
N MET A 106 -8.13 -0.20 5.39
CA MET A 106 -8.25 0.51 6.66
C MET A 106 -9.30 1.63 6.58
N CYS A 107 -9.40 2.31 5.42
CA CYS A 107 -10.36 3.39 5.22
C CYS A 107 -11.84 2.97 5.22
N LYS A 108 -12.14 1.66 5.22
CA LYS A 108 -13.51 1.15 5.40
C LYS A 108 -14.13 1.63 6.70
N SER A 109 -13.34 1.69 7.77
CA SER A 109 -13.81 2.15 9.08
C SER A 109 -14.21 3.63 9.04
N ILE A 110 -13.53 4.45 8.21
CA ILE A 110 -13.90 5.86 7.98
C ILE A 110 -15.24 5.96 7.22
N THR A 111 -15.46 5.11 6.22
CA THR A 111 -16.79 5.02 5.58
C THR A 111 -17.87 4.58 6.57
N GLY A 112 -17.54 3.65 7.49
CA GLY A 112 -18.41 3.30 8.61
C GLY A 112 -18.78 4.51 9.48
N MET A 113 -17.82 5.37 9.81
CA MET A 113 -18.07 6.62 10.54
C MET A 113 -19.09 7.53 9.82
N ALA A 114 -18.97 7.69 8.50
CA ALA A 114 -19.91 8.47 7.70
C ALA A 114 -21.35 7.94 7.79
N ILE A 115 -21.51 6.61 7.79
CA ILE A 115 -22.80 5.96 7.94
C ILE A 115 -23.38 6.19 9.34
N GLY A 116 -22.55 6.10 10.38
CA GLY A 116 -22.94 6.46 11.75
C GLY A 116 -23.45 7.90 11.86
N LEU A 117 -22.77 8.84 11.22
CA LEU A 117 -23.20 10.25 11.16
C LEU A 117 -24.55 10.41 10.44
N LEU A 118 -24.79 9.71 9.32
CA LEU A 118 -26.09 9.78 8.64
C LEU A 118 -27.23 9.20 9.45
N ILE A 119 -26.97 8.16 10.23
CA ILE A 119 -27.96 7.55 11.12
C ILE A 119 -28.31 8.54 12.25
N ASP A 120 -27.31 9.18 12.85
CA ASP A 120 -27.51 10.21 13.89
C ASP A 120 -28.25 11.45 13.36
N GLU A 121 -27.94 11.87 12.12
CA GLU A 121 -28.66 12.92 11.40
C GLU A 121 -30.10 12.50 11.00
N GLY A 122 -30.51 11.25 11.26
CA GLY A 122 -31.84 10.73 10.91
C GLY A 122 -32.07 10.54 9.41
N LYS A 123 -31.01 10.51 8.60
CA LYS A 123 -31.06 10.41 7.12
C LYS A 123 -30.98 8.98 6.60
N LEU A 124 -30.64 8.03 7.47
CA LEU A 124 -30.43 6.63 7.11
C LEU A 124 -30.82 5.72 8.28
N SER A 125 -31.28 4.51 7.97
CA SER A 125 -31.48 3.45 8.96
C SER A 125 -30.69 2.20 8.58
N LEU A 126 -30.22 1.46 9.59
CA LEU A 126 -29.50 0.20 9.40
C LEU A 126 -30.34 -0.85 8.64
N ASP A 127 -31.65 -0.84 8.86
CA ASP A 127 -32.56 -1.83 8.27
C ASP A 127 -33.14 -1.36 6.93
N GLU A 128 -32.67 -0.23 6.41
CA GLU A 128 -33.14 0.27 5.13
C GLU A 128 -32.61 -0.57 3.97
N ASN A 129 -33.52 -0.97 3.08
CA ASN A 129 -33.20 -1.73 1.88
C ASN A 129 -32.47 -0.86 0.84
N ILE A 130 -31.29 -1.28 0.41
CA ILE A 130 -30.42 -0.55 -0.53
C ILE A 130 -31.10 -0.26 -1.87
N TYR A 131 -32.03 -1.11 -2.32
CA TYR A 131 -32.75 -0.93 -3.59
C TYR A 131 -33.77 0.21 -3.54
N ASN A 132 -34.20 0.61 -2.34
CA ASN A 132 -35.09 1.76 -2.16
C ASN A 132 -34.31 3.08 -2.16
N ILE A 133 -33.03 3.04 -1.77
CA ILE A 133 -32.12 4.19 -1.77
C ILE A 133 -31.77 4.62 -3.20
N PHE A 134 -31.63 3.65 -4.11
CA PHE A 134 -31.28 3.88 -5.51
C PHE A 134 -32.43 3.53 -6.48
N PRO A 135 -33.54 4.28 -6.47
CA PRO A 135 -34.66 4.01 -7.37
C PRO A 135 -34.22 4.16 -8.83
N GLY A 136 -34.64 3.22 -9.68
CA GLY A 136 -34.35 3.25 -11.12
C GLY A 136 -32.99 2.68 -11.54
N LYS A 137 -32.11 2.31 -10.58
CA LYS A 137 -30.82 1.65 -10.87
C LYS A 137 -30.89 0.12 -10.89
N VAL A 138 -32.03 -0.45 -10.55
CA VAL A 138 -32.28 -1.90 -10.52
C VAL A 138 -33.17 -2.29 -11.69
N ASN A 139 -32.82 -3.34 -12.42
CA ASN A 139 -33.65 -3.88 -13.47
C ASN A 139 -35.02 -4.32 -12.91
N PRO A 140 -36.16 -3.76 -13.40
CA PRO A 140 -37.49 -4.07 -12.88
C PRO A 140 -37.84 -5.57 -12.92
N LEU A 141 -37.34 -6.31 -13.91
CA LEU A 141 -37.59 -7.74 -14.07
C LEU A 141 -36.91 -8.58 -12.97
N ILE A 142 -35.77 -8.10 -12.46
CA ILE A 142 -34.96 -8.80 -11.44
C ILE A 142 -35.40 -8.41 -10.03
N LYS A 143 -35.93 -7.18 -9.86
CA LYS A 143 -36.33 -6.61 -8.57
C LYS A 143 -37.32 -7.48 -7.78
N ILE A 144 -38.24 -8.17 -8.46
CA ILE A 144 -39.31 -8.97 -7.82
C ILE A 144 -38.76 -10.21 -7.08
N PHE A 145 -37.65 -10.78 -7.56
CA PHE A 145 -37.09 -12.03 -7.03
C PHE A 145 -35.82 -11.81 -6.20
N ARG A 146 -35.45 -10.55 -5.94
CA ARG A 146 -34.26 -10.22 -5.16
C ARG A 146 -34.52 -10.37 -3.66
N PRO A 147 -33.59 -11.01 -2.91
CA PRO A 147 -33.62 -10.93 -1.47
C PRO A 147 -33.38 -9.48 -1.02
N GLU A 148 -33.92 -9.15 0.14
CA GLU A 148 -33.69 -7.84 0.76
C GLU A 148 -32.24 -7.73 1.25
N ILE A 149 -31.56 -6.66 0.85
CA ILE A 149 -30.22 -6.31 1.33
C ILE A 149 -30.32 -4.96 2.02
N THR A 150 -29.90 -4.90 3.28
CA THR A 150 -29.98 -3.70 4.11
C THR A 150 -28.61 -3.03 4.25
N VAL A 151 -28.60 -1.79 4.73
CA VAL A 151 -27.37 -1.06 5.12
C VAL A 151 -26.55 -1.88 6.12
N ARG A 152 -27.20 -2.53 7.08
CA ARG A 152 -26.58 -3.43 8.06
C ARG A 152 -25.79 -4.54 7.39
N HIS A 153 -26.38 -5.21 6.39
CA HIS A 153 -25.69 -6.29 5.67
C HIS A 153 -24.43 -5.81 4.94
N LEU A 154 -24.40 -4.57 4.45
CA LEU A 154 -23.20 -3.98 3.87
C LEU A 154 -22.13 -3.74 4.95
N LEU A 155 -22.51 -3.15 6.08
CA LEU A 155 -21.62 -2.83 7.20
C LEU A 155 -20.95 -4.08 7.80
N THR A 156 -21.67 -5.19 7.87
CA THR A 156 -21.21 -6.47 8.46
C THR A 156 -20.59 -7.43 7.44
N MET A 157 -20.44 -7.03 6.17
CA MET A 157 -19.96 -7.90 5.10
C MET A 157 -20.79 -9.18 4.91
N THR A 158 -22.11 -9.09 5.05
CA THR A 158 -23.03 -10.24 4.94
C THR A 158 -24.07 -10.04 3.83
N SER A 159 -23.73 -9.28 2.78
CA SER A 159 -24.67 -8.97 1.69
C SER A 159 -24.93 -10.16 0.76
N GLY A 160 -23.94 -11.04 0.58
CA GLY A 160 -23.96 -12.14 -0.37
C GLY A 160 -23.84 -11.71 -1.84
N VAL A 161 -23.63 -10.43 -2.14
CA VAL A 161 -23.56 -9.94 -3.53
C VAL A 161 -22.26 -10.39 -4.19
N THR A 162 -22.37 -10.98 -5.38
CA THR A 162 -21.22 -11.59 -6.06
C THR A 162 -20.32 -10.59 -6.79
N PHE A 163 -20.77 -9.34 -7.02
CA PHE A 163 -19.92 -8.30 -7.60
C PHE A 163 -18.90 -7.81 -6.58
N ASN A 164 -17.63 -8.11 -6.83
CA ASN A 164 -16.52 -7.87 -5.92
C ASN A 164 -15.40 -7.06 -6.60
N GLU A 165 -14.25 -6.95 -5.95
CA GLU A 165 -13.08 -6.17 -6.36
C GLU A 165 -12.61 -6.52 -7.77
N SER A 166 -12.64 -7.81 -8.14
CA SER A 166 -12.28 -8.22 -9.50
C SER A 166 -13.27 -7.70 -10.55
N GLY A 167 -14.54 -7.53 -10.20
CA GLY A 167 -15.60 -7.08 -11.09
C GLY A 167 -15.45 -5.62 -11.54
N ILE A 168 -14.67 -4.80 -10.83
CA ILE A 168 -14.54 -3.36 -11.15
C ILE A 168 -13.90 -3.14 -12.53
N VAL A 169 -13.08 -4.07 -13.01
CA VAL A 169 -12.41 -3.99 -14.32
C VAL A 169 -13.37 -4.18 -15.51
N SER A 170 -14.64 -4.53 -15.24
CA SER A 170 -15.63 -4.88 -16.26
C SER A 170 -16.36 -3.68 -16.87
N GLY A 171 -16.21 -2.49 -16.29
CA GLY A 171 -16.78 -1.24 -16.81
C GLY A 171 -16.90 -0.14 -15.76
N ASN A 172 -17.48 1.00 -16.16
CA ASN A 172 -17.44 2.24 -15.37
C ASN A 172 -18.54 2.38 -14.30
N ASP A 173 -19.70 1.73 -14.44
CA ASP A 173 -20.82 1.87 -13.49
C ASP A 173 -20.85 0.72 -12.48
N TRP A 174 -19.97 0.80 -11.48
CA TRP A 174 -19.84 -0.23 -10.45
C TRP A 174 -21.08 -0.34 -9.55
N LEU A 175 -21.80 0.77 -9.34
CA LEU A 175 -23.01 0.78 -8.51
C LEU A 175 -24.12 0.01 -9.21
N GLU A 176 -24.36 0.30 -10.49
CA GLU A 176 -25.36 -0.43 -11.27
C GLU A 176 -24.99 -1.91 -11.41
N SER A 177 -23.71 -2.23 -11.66
CA SER A 177 -23.25 -3.62 -11.68
C SER A 177 -23.51 -4.34 -10.35
N TYR A 178 -23.14 -3.74 -9.21
CA TYR A 178 -23.39 -4.33 -7.89
C TYR A 178 -24.88 -4.54 -7.61
N LEU A 179 -25.70 -3.52 -7.85
CA LEU A 179 -27.15 -3.58 -7.61
C LEU A 179 -27.86 -4.59 -8.53
N ASN A 180 -27.25 -4.96 -9.66
CA ASN A 180 -27.79 -5.93 -10.63
C ASN A 180 -27.05 -7.30 -10.63
N ALA A 181 -26.00 -7.47 -9.83
CA ALA A 181 -25.27 -8.73 -9.68
C ALA A 181 -25.98 -9.76 -8.77
N PRO A 182 -25.87 -11.07 -9.05
CA PRO A 182 -26.51 -12.10 -8.24
C PRO A 182 -26.15 -12.04 -6.75
N VAL A 183 -27.02 -12.64 -5.95
CA VAL A 183 -26.83 -12.79 -4.50
C VAL A 183 -26.68 -14.28 -4.21
N SER A 184 -25.57 -14.64 -3.59
CA SER A 184 -25.29 -15.97 -3.08
C SER A 184 -25.79 -16.09 -1.64
N GLY A 185 -26.42 -17.22 -1.32
CA GLY A 185 -26.93 -17.47 0.02
C GLY A 185 -28.02 -16.51 0.48
N LYS A 186 -28.23 -16.43 1.79
CA LYS A 186 -29.21 -15.53 2.41
C LYS A 186 -28.47 -14.31 3.01
N PRO A 187 -28.81 -13.07 2.63
CA PRO A 187 -28.23 -11.89 3.25
C PRO A 187 -28.37 -11.91 4.78
N GLY A 188 -27.32 -11.49 5.48
CA GLY A 188 -27.25 -11.48 6.94
C GLY A 188 -26.80 -12.79 7.59
N THR A 189 -26.49 -13.84 6.82
CA THR A 189 -26.17 -15.16 7.39
C THR A 189 -24.69 -15.57 7.32
N GLU A 190 -24.00 -15.23 6.25
CA GLU A 190 -22.60 -15.60 6.03
C GLU A 190 -21.74 -14.36 5.84
N PHE A 191 -20.56 -14.35 6.46
CA PHE A 191 -19.54 -13.33 6.24
C PHE A 191 -18.82 -13.59 4.92
N GLN A 192 -18.86 -12.60 4.03
CA GLN A 192 -18.18 -12.59 2.74
C GLN A 192 -17.56 -11.20 2.55
N TYR A 193 -16.27 -11.11 2.83
CA TYR A 193 -15.52 -9.86 2.72
C TYR A 193 -15.55 -9.35 1.28
N ASN A 194 -16.09 -8.15 1.08
CA ASN A 194 -16.26 -7.55 -0.24
C ASN A 194 -16.23 -6.01 -0.12
N SER A 195 -15.18 -5.40 -0.68
CA SER A 195 -14.99 -3.94 -0.66
C SER A 195 -16.08 -3.18 -1.40
N LEU A 196 -16.85 -3.83 -2.28
CA LEU A 196 -17.96 -3.20 -2.97
C LEU A 196 -19.17 -2.99 -2.03
N ASN A 197 -19.27 -3.72 -0.92
CA ASN A 197 -20.21 -3.37 0.14
C ASN A 197 -19.93 -1.95 0.66
N THR A 198 -18.65 -1.65 0.92
CA THR A 198 -18.20 -0.33 1.38
C THR A 198 -18.35 0.74 0.31
N TYR A 199 -18.04 0.43 -0.95
CA TYR A 199 -18.28 1.35 -2.06
C TYR A 199 -19.76 1.74 -2.17
N VAL A 200 -20.68 0.80 -1.97
CA VAL A 200 -22.12 1.12 -1.95
C VAL A 200 -22.49 1.98 -0.73
N LEU A 201 -21.86 1.78 0.43
CA LEU A 201 -22.02 2.70 1.57
C LEU A 201 -21.58 4.13 1.22
N SER A 202 -20.46 4.28 0.51
CA SER A 202 -20.02 5.59 -0.03
C SER A 202 -21.06 6.18 -1.00
N ALA A 203 -21.60 5.37 -1.92
CA ALA A 203 -22.67 5.80 -2.82
C ALA A 203 -23.96 6.20 -2.07
N ILE A 204 -24.27 5.54 -0.95
CA ILE A 204 -25.41 5.89 -0.09
C ILE A 204 -25.20 7.28 0.52
N VAL A 205 -23.99 7.61 0.97
CA VAL A 205 -23.67 8.96 1.45
C VAL A 205 -23.98 9.99 0.38
N SER A 206 -23.55 9.77 -0.86
CA SER A 206 -23.86 10.68 -1.97
C SER A 206 -25.34 10.77 -2.29
N ALA A 207 -26.07 9.65 -2.28
CA ALA A 207 -27.52 9.67 -2.51
C ALA A 207 -28.30 10.41 -1.42
N ARG A 208 -27.82 10.43 -0.18
CA ARG A 208 -28.49 11.08 0.95
C ARG A 208 -28.15 12.55 1.16
N THR A 209 -27.01 12.99 0.61
CA THR A 209 -26.44 14.30 0.93
C THR A 209 -26.17 15.17 -0.29
N GLU A 210 -26.18 14.58 -1.49
CA GLU A 210 -25.73 15.22 -2.74
C GLU A 210 -24.25 15.65 -2.71
N MET A 211 -23.46 15.11 -1.76
CA MET A 211 -22.02 15.33 -1.61
C MET A 211 -21.27 14.02 -1.87
N THR A 212 -20.04 14.07 -2.36
CA THR A 212 -19.15 12.91 -2.29
C THR A 212 -18.90 12.52 -0.81
N LEU A 213 -18.47 11.28 -0.56
CA LEU A 213 -18.12 10.84 0.80
C LEU A 213 -17.06 11.76 1.43
N GLU A 214 -16.08 12.16 0.62
CA GLU A 214 -15.01 13.05 1.04
C GLU A 214 -15.54 14.45 1.38
N GLU A 215 -16.36 15.06 0.52
CA GLU A 215 -16.98 16.37 0.80
C GLU A 215 -17.89 16.34 2.04
N TYR A 216 -18.60 15.22 2.26
CA TYR A 216 -19.45 15.05 3.44
C TYR A 216 -18.61 14.97 4.73
N LEU A 217 -17.52 14.20 4.70
CA LEU A 217 -16.65 13.97 5.85
C LEU A 217 -15.68 15.12 6.13
N ARG A 218 -15.27 15.90 5.13
CA ARG A 218 -14.28 16.97 5.31
C ARG A 218 -14.61 17.92 6.47
N PRO A 219 -15.77 18.58 6.54
CA PRO A 219 -16.11 19.47 7.66
C PRO A 219 -16.54 18.74 8.95
N ARG A 220 -16.88 17.45 8.85
CA ARG A 220 -17.44 16.66 9.96
C ARG A 220 -16.38 15.88 10.73
N LEU A 221 -15.33 15.43 10.05
CA LEU A 221 -14.32 14.51 10.56
C LEU A 221 -12.91 15.04 10.29
N PHE A 222 -12.53 15.30 9.03
CA PHE A 222 -11.15 15.62 8.69
C PHE A 222 -10.70 16.98 9.25
N GLU A 223 -11.44 18.06 8.98
CA GLU A 223 -11.11 19.40 9.50
C GLU A 223 -11.11 19.45 11.04
N PRO A 224 -12.11 18.91 11.76
CA PRO A 224 -12.08 18.88 13.22
C PRO A 224 -10.86 18.16 13.82
N LEU A 225 -10.35 17.11 13.16
CA LEU A 225 -9.15 16.39 13.58
C LEU A 225 -7.85 17.01 13.03
N GLY A 226 -7.94 18.07 12.20
CA GLY A 226 -6.77 18.66 11.55
C GLY A 226 -6.10 17.72 10.55
N ILE A 227 -6.87 16.84 9.92
CA ILE A 227 -6.41 15.94 8.85
C ILE A 227 -6.48 16.71 7.53
N THR A 228 -5.35 17.21 7.08
CA THR A 228 -5.25 18.12 5.92
C THR A 228 -4.53 17.50 4.72
N ARG A 229 -3.73 16.45 4.96
CA ARG A 229 -2.89 15.80 3.94
C ARG A 229 -3.41 14.39 3.63
N TYR A 230 -4.41 14.32 2.77
CA TYR A 230 -4.96 13.06 2.30
C TYR A 230 -5.38 13.14 0.83
N LEU A 231 -5.53 11.98 0.20
CA LEU A 231 -6.11 11.82 -1.13
C LEU A 231 -7.04 10.62 -1.07
N TRP A 232 -8.30 10.77 -1.51
CA TRP A 232 -9.23 9.66 -1.64
C TRP A 232 -9.74 9.53 -3.05
N GLU A 233 -9.33 8.46 -3.71
CA GLU A 233 -9.69 8.17 -5.09
C GLU A 233 -11.19 7.89 -5.28
N THR A 234 -11.65 8.14 -6.49
CA THR A 234 -13.01 7.93 -6.97
C THR A 234 -13.06 6.89 -8.08
N CYS A 235 -14.25 6.32 -8.30
CA CYS A 235 -14.55 5.53 -9.49
C CYS A 235 -14.75 6.42 -10.72
N PRO A 236 -14.84 5.85 -11.94
CA PRO A 236 -15.08 6.63 -13.16
C PRO A 236 -16.39 7.45 -13.19
N LYS A 237 -17.33 7.15 -12.28
CA LYS A 237 -18.58 7.90 -12.09
C LYS A 237 -18.46 9.02 -11.04
N GLY A 238 -17.28 9.24 -10.47
CA GLY A 238 -17.03 10.27 -9.46
C GLY A 238 -17.44 9.91 -8.02
N ILE A 239 -17.85 8.66 -7.76
CA ILE A 239 -18.16 8.19 -6.40
C ILE A 239 -16.83 7.82 -5.71
N THR A 240 -16.57 8.38 -4.53
CA THR A 240 -15.40 8.02 -3.71
C THR A 240 -15.37 6.51 -3.45
N LYS A 241 -14.22 5.86 -3.66
CA LYS A 241 -14.07 4.40 -3.57
C LYS A 241 -14.51 3.85 -2.20
N GLY A 242 -14.22 4.57 -1.11
CA GLY A 242 -14.73 4.29 0.25
C GLY A 242 -14.09 3.07 0.95
N GLY A 243 -13.81 2.00 0.21
CA GLY A 243 -13.19 0.78 0.76
C GLY A 243 -11.70 0.61 0.47
N TRP A 244 -11.12 1.47 -0.36
CA TRP A 244 -9.69 1.55 -0.71
C TRP A 244 -9.38 2.92 -1.33
N GLY A 245 -8.13 3.13 -1.74
CA GLY A 245 -7.70 4.32 -2.47
C GLY A 245 -7.58 5.59 -1.62
N LEU A 246 -7.48 5.45 -0.29
CA LEU A 246 -7.18 6.55 0.61
C LEU A 246 -5.67 6.56 0.92
N PHE A 247 -5.01 7.67 0.64
CA PHE A 247 -3.69 8.01 1.16
C PHE A 247 -3.87 8.93 2.36
N ILE A 248 -3.26 8.58 3.49
CA ILE A 248 -3.36 9.37 4.73
C ILE A 248 -2.07 9.22 5.56
N CYS A 249 -1.67 10.25 6.29
CA CYS A 249 -0.47 10.19 7.15
C CYS A 249 -0.66 9.23 8.34
N PRO A 250 0.38 8.46 8.74
CA PRO A 250 0.28 7.52 9.87
C PRO A 250 -0.20 8.16 11.19
N GLU A 251 0.24 9.38 11.51
CA GLU A 251 -0.23 10.10 12.71
C GLU A 251 -1.70 10.52 12.59
N ASP A 252 -2.22 10.80 11.38
CA ASP A 252 -3.65 11.03 11.14
C ASP A 252 -4.47 9.74 11.25
N MET A 253 -3.89 8.58 10.89
CA MET A 253 -4.49 7.28 11.20
C MET A 253 -4.64 7.10 12.73
N ALA A 254 -3.63 7.53 13.49
CA ALA A 254 -3.66 7.46 14.96
C ALA A 254 -4.73 8.39 15.56
N LYS A 255 -5.00 9.56 14.95
CA LYS A 255 -6.12 10.43 15.36
C LYS A 255 -7.47 9.73 15.24
N LEU A 256 -7.69 8.94 14.18
CA LEU A 256 -8.92 8.16 14.01
C LEU A 256 -9.03 7.06 15.07
N GLY A 257 -7.93 6.37 15.40
CA GLY A 257 -7.88 5.41 16.50
C GLY A 257 -8.16 6.04 17.86
N GLN A 258 -7.52 7.18 18.15
CA GLN A 258 -7.71 7.93 19.40
C GLN A 258 -9.13 8.49 19.51
N LEU A 259 -9.75 8.88 18.40
CA LEU A 259 -11.15 9.29 18.37
C LEU A 259 -12.08 8.13 18.79
N TYR A 260 -11.83 6.92 18.30
CA TYR A 260 -12.57 5.72 18.68
C TYR A 260 -12.33 5.32 20.14
N LEU A 261 -11.08 5.39 20.58
CA LEU A 261 -10.69 5.16 21.97
C LEU A 261 -11.41 6.13 22.92
N ASN A 262 -11.59 7.38 22.50
CA ASN A 262 -12.32 8.42 23.22
C ASN A 262 -13.84 8.40 22.98
N HIS A 263 -14.41 7.30 22.51
CA HIS A 263 -15.84 7.15 22.27
C HIS A 263 -16.43 8.25 21.36
N GLY A 264 -15.66 8.68 20.35
CA GLY A 264 -16.06 9.68 19.37
C GLY A 264 -15.89 11.13 19.82
N MET A 265 -15.26 11.36 20.97
CA MET A 265 -14.96 12.69 21.50
C MET A 265 -13.58 13.18 21.04
N TRP A 266 -13.50 14.40 20.51
CA TRP A 266 -12.25 15.08 20.15
C TRP A 266 -12.24 16.50 20.71
N HIS A 267 -11.29 16.84 21.57
CA HIS A 267 -11.21 18.15 22.24
C HIS A 267 -12.57 18.65 22.76
N GLU A 268 -13.26 17.82 23.56
CA GLU A 268 -14.60 18.11 24.14
C GLU A 268 -15.77 18.21 23.14
N LYS A 269 -15.53 17.98 21.84
CA LYS A 269 -16.58 17.92 20.82
C LYS A 269 -16.88 16.47 20.45
N GLN A 270 -18.16 16.08 20.52
CA GLN A 270 -18.61 14.80 19.99
C GLN A 270 -18.56 14.87 18.45
N ILE A 271 -17.62 14.16 17.85
CA ILE A 271 -17.46 14.07 16.40
C ILE A 271 -18.28 12.91 15.84
N ILE A 272 -18.14 11.72 16.43
CA ILE A 272 -18.90 10.51 16.04
C ILE A 272 -19.78 10.11 17.23
N PRO A 273 -21.07 9.77 17.06
CA PRO A 273 -21.93 9.39 18.18
C PRO A 273 -21.36 8.24 19.02
N ALA A 274 -21.38 8.37 20.34
CA ALA A 274 -20.83 7.35 21.24
C ALA A 274 -21.52 5.97 21.08
N ASP A 275 -22.83 5.96 20.82
CA ASP A 275 -23.57 4.72 20.53
C ASP A 275 -23.11 4.05 19.24
N TRP A 276 -22.78 4.84 18.20
CA TRP A 276 -22.20 4.29 16.97
C TRP A 276 -20.84 3.65 17.23
N ILE A 277 -19.97 4.30 18.01
CA ILE A 277 -18.68 3.73 18.39
C ILE A 277 -18.89 2.38 19.08
N ARG A 278 -19.72 2.34 20.13
CA ARG A 278 -20.03 1.12 20.88
C ARG A 278 -20.54 -0.01 19.98
N GLU A 279 -21.49 0.27 19.10
CA GLU A 279 -22.07 -0.76 18.22
C GLU A 279 -21.10 -1.22 17.12
N SER A 280 -20.39 -0.27 16.51
CA SER A 280 -19.45 -0.56 15.42
C SER A 280 -18.24 -1.36 15.90
N THR A 281 -17.82 -1.20 17.16
CA THR A 281 -16.72 -1.97 17.79
C THR A 281 -17.20 -3.20 18.57
N THR A 282 -18.48 -3.58 18.44
CA THR A 282 -19.00 -4.84 19.01
C THR A 282 -19.07 -5.90 17.92
N LYS A 283 -18.71 -7.14 18.25
CA LYS A 283 -18.81 -8.29 17.33
C LYS A 283 -20.25 -8.49 16.88
N GLN A 284 -20.52 -8.27 15.60
CA GLN A 284 -21.83 -8.48 14.96
C GLN A 284 -21.92 -9.85 14.29
N VAL A 285 -20.80 -10.33 13.74
CA VAL A 285 -20.73 -11.60 13.00
C VAL A 285 -19.37 -12.27 13.20
N ASP A 286 -19.35 -13.60 13.14
CA ASP A 286 -18.10 -14.35 12.98
C ASP A 286 -17.51 -14.08 11.58
N SER A 287 -16.19 -13.93 11.52
CA SER A 287 -15.47 -13.65 10.27
C SER A 287 -14.70 -14.89 9.80
N ILE A 288 -13.70 -14.70 8.95
CA ILE A 288 -12.85 -15.78 8.44
C ILE A 288 -12.05 -16.47 9.56
N GLU A 289 -11.66 -17.72 9.33
CA GLU A 289 -10.80 -18.47 10.26
C GLU A 289 -9.49 -17.70 10.54
N GLY A 290 -9.00 -17.75 11.78
CA GLY A 290 -7.81 -17.01 12.21
C GLY A 290 -8.05 -15.52 12.52
N THR A 291 -9.31 -15.07 12.57
CA THR A 291 -9.70 -13.71 12.97
C THR A 291 -10.72 -13.73 14.11
N TYR A 292 -11.02 -12.58 14.73
CA TYR A 292 -11.77 -12.54 16.00
C TYR A 292 -13.25 -12.13 15.87
N GLY A 293 -13.69 -11.82 14.67
CA GLY A 293 -15.04 -11.35 14.36
C GLY A 293 -15.04 -9.98 13.70
N TYR A 294 -16.22 -9.55 13.29
CA TYR A 294 -16.40 -8.29 12.56
C TYR A 294 -17.55 -7.46 13.15
N GLY A 295 -17.34 -6.15 13.22
CA GLY A 295 -18.31 -5.15 13.63
C GLY A 295 -18.93 -4.43 12.42
N TYR A 296 -19.13 -3.11 12.54
CA TYR A 296 -19.53 -2.28 11.40
C TYR A 296 -18.30 -1.66 10.73
N GLN A 297 -17.77 -2.36 9.71
CA GLN A 297 -16.54 -1.99 9.00
C GLN A 297 -15.28 -1.95 9.89
N ILE A 298 -15.27 -2.74 10.98
CA ILE A 298 -14.19 -2.80 11.97
C ILE A 298 -13.93 -4.26 12.33
N TRP A 299 -12.66 -4.66 12.41
CA TRP A 299 -12.27 -5.99 12.84
C TRP A 299 -12.15 -6.04 14.37
N MET A 300 -12.58 -7.15 14.97
CA MET A 300 -12.34 -7.40 16.39
C MET A 300 -10.90 -7.89 16.60
N GLU A 301 -10.35 -7.73 17.80
CA GLU A 301 -9.01 -8.21 18.14
C GLU A 301 -9.03 -9.33 19.19
N ASN A 302 -7.88 -10.01 19.35
CA ASN A 302 -7.72 -11.10 20.31
C ASN A 302 -7.90 -10.62 21.75
N ARG A 303 -7.39 -9.42 22.03
CA ARG A 303 -7.50 -8.78 23.34
C ARG A 303 -8.95 -8.33 23.54
N LEU A 304 -9.50 -8.64 24.71
CA LEU A 304 -10.90 -8.36 25.05
C LEU A 304 -11.23 -6.86 24.83
N ASN A 305 -12.39 -6.61 24.22
CA ASN A 305 -12.89 -5.28 23.85
C ASN A 305 -11.96 -4.47 22.93
N SER A 306 -10.94 -5.09 22.36
CA SER A 306 -10.04 -4.46 21.40
C SER A 306 -10.54 -4.66 19.98
N PHE A 307 -10.12 -3.78 19.10
CA PHE A 307 -10.53 -3.77 17.70
C PHE A 307 -9.46 -3.10 16.85
N GLU A 308 -9.54 -3.28 15.54
CA GLU A 308 -8.63 -2.65 14.60
C GLU A 308 -9.30 -2.21 13.31
N PHE A 309 -8.76 -1.13 12.73
CA PHE A 309 -8.98 -0.76 11.34
C PHE A 309 -7.87 -1.44 10.54
N ASN A 310 -8.22 -2.45 9.75
CA ASN A 310 -7.25 -3.30 9.06
C ASN A 310 -7.26 -3.04 7.55
N GLY A 311 -6.06 -2.83 7.00
CA GLY A 311 -5.76 -2.78 5.59
C GLY A 311 -4.75 -3.87 5.22
N MET A 312 -4.92 -4.44 4.03
CA MET A 312 -3.97 -5.42 3.47
C MET A 312 -2.54 -4.90 3.53
N LEU A 313 -1.56 -5.80 3.59
CA LEU A 313 -0.14 -5.48 3.61
C LEU A 313 0.27 -4.72 4.88
N GLY A 314 -0.49 -4.88 5.97
CA GLY A 314 -0.13 -4.39 7.29
C GLY A 314 -0.45 -2.91 7.58
N GLN A 315 -1.45 -2.33 6.91
CA GLN A 315 -1.93 -0.97 7.21
C GLN A 315 -2.94 -1.01 8.35
N ASN A 316 -2.53 -0.85 9.60
CA ASN A 316 -3.41 -1.07 10.75
C ASN A 316 -3.49 0.13 11.69
N VAL A 317 -4.67 0.30 12.29
CA VAL A 317 -4.90 1.09 13.50
C VAL A 317 -5.51 0.18 14.55
N ILE A 318 -4.71 -0.24 15.52
CA ILE A 318 -5.10 -1.16 16.58
C ILE A 318 -5.42 -0.34 17.83
N VAL A 319 -6.55 -0.64 18.47
CA VAL A 319 -6.99 0.07 19.68
C VAL A 319 -7.14 -0.92 20.82
N TYR A 320 -6.44 -0.67 21.92
CA TYR A 320 -6.52 -1.42 23.18
C TYR A 320 -7.12 -0.52 24.27
N PRO A 321 -8.46 -0.53 24.46
CA PRO A 321 -9.12 0.39 25.38
C PRO A 321 -8.68 0.25 26.84
N ASP A 322 -8.42 -0.97 27.29
CA ASP A 322 -7.98 -1.24 28.66
C ASP A 322 -6.53 -0.82 28.94
N LEU A 323 -5.74 -0.55 27.89
CA LEU A 323 -4.39 0.02 27.99
C LEU A 323 -4.36 1.53 27.70
N ASP A 324 -5.49 2.11 27.30
CA ASP A 324 -5.61 3.47 26.75
C ASP A 324 -4.56 3.74 25.64
N MET A 325 -4.49 2.80 24.69
CA MET A 325 -3.41 2.70 23.72
C MET A 325 -3.93 2.58 22.28
N VAL A 326 -3.26 3.26 21.36
CA VAL A 326 -3.44 3.12 19.91
C VAL A 326 -2.10 2.76 19.28
N ILE A 327 -2.08 1.74 18.43
CA ILE A 327 -0.88 1.33 17.68
C ILE A 327 -1.19 1.47 16.19
N VAL A 328 -0.32 2.14 15.45
CA VAL A 328 -0.42 2.26 13.99
C VAL A 328 0.76 1.55 13.33
N THR A 329 0.45 0.76 12.31
CA THR A 329 1.45 0.13 11.44
C THR A 329 1.20 0.50 9.99
N CYS A 330 2.28 0.77 9.25
CA CYS A 330 2.32 0.68 7.80
C CYS A 330 3.43 -0.29 7.42
N ALA A 331 3.17 -1.16 6.45
CA ALA A 331 4.10 -2.19 6.02
C ALA A 331 3.91 -2.56 4.53
N GLY A 332 4.68 -3.54 4.07
CA GLY A 332 4.58 -4.21 2.77
C GLY A 332 4.48 -5.73 2.91
N ASN A 333 3.93 -6.23 4.04
CA ASN A 333 3.93 -7.66 4.33
C ASN A 333 3.10 -8.49 3.33
N ASN A 334 3.32 -9.80 3.31
CA ASN A 334 2.69 -10.72 2.35
C ASN A 334 1.32 -11.25 2.83
N GLU A 335 0.67 -10.60 3.80
CA GLU A 335 -0.58 -11.09 4.40
C GLU A 335 -1.75 -10.10 4.25
N LEU A 336 -2.96 -10.65 4.06
CA LEU A 336 -4.17 -9.87 3.73
C LEU A 336 -5.02 -9.46 4.94
N PHE A 337 -4.90 -10.17 6.06
CA PHE A 337 -5.81 -10.05 7.22
C PHE A 337 -5.06 -10.19 8.56
N GLN A 338 -5.80 -10.39 9.65
CA GLN A 338 -5.29 -10.32 11.03
C GLN A 338 -4.34 -11.46 11.45
N ASN A 339 -4.29 -12.55 10.68
CA ASN A 339 -3.42 -13.70 10.95
C ASN A 339 -2.08 -13.52 10.23
N ASN A 340 -1.16 -12.78 10.86
CA ASN A 340 0.14 -12.46 10.29
C ASN A 340 1.21 -12.27 11.37
N VAL A 341 2.47 -12.44 10.98
CA VAL A 341 3.62 -12.39 11.90
C VAL A 341 3.73 -11.04 12.62
N MET A 342 3.40 -9.94 11.93
CA MET A 342 3.49 -8.60 12.51
C MET A 342 2.51 -8.43 13.68
N LEU A 343 1.23 -8.80 13.49
CA LEU A 343 0.23 -8.71 14.55
C LEU A 343 0.50 -9.71 15.67
N ASP A 344 1.04 -10.88 15.37
CA ASP A 344 1.45 -11.84 16.40
C ASP A 344 2.55 -11.26 17.29
N LEU A 345 3.57 -10.59 16.71
CA LEU A 345 4.60 -9.91 17.48
C LEU A 345 4.04 -8.77 18.35
N ILE A 346 3.04 -8.04 17.86
CA ILE A 346 2.36 -6.98 18.63
C ILE A 346 1.53 -7.60 19.78
N ARG A 347 0.78 -8.67 19.50
CA ARG A 347 0.00 -9.42 20.49
C ARG A 347 0.89 -10.04 21.56
N ASP A 348 2.06 -10.56 21.19
CA ASP A 348 3.06 -11.09 22.13
C ASP A 348 3.69 -10.00 23.00
N ALA A 349 3.82 -8.78 22.47
CA ALA A 349 4.30 -7.63 23.25
C ALA A 349 3.25 -7.11 24.24
N PHE A 350 1.96 -7.23 23.89
CA PHE A 350 0.80 -6.75 24.65
C PHE A 350 -0.28 -7.84 24.85
N PRO A 351 0.06 -9.01 25.43
CA PRO A 351 -0.88 -10.11 25.60
C PRO A 351 -1.98 -9.76 26.58
N GLN A 352 -3.10 -10.49 26.61
CA GLN A 352 -4.27 -10.17 27.44
C GLN A 352 -3.92 -9.94 28.92
N GLU A 353 -2.92 -10.64 29.45
CA GLU A 353 -2.47 -10.54 30.85
C GLU A 353 -1.60 -9.31 31.12
N TYR A 354 -1.05 -8.69 30.06
CA TYR A 354 -0.25 -7.48 30.21
C TYR A 354 -1.14 -6.32 30.67
N GLN A 355 -0.68 -5.66 31.73
CA GLN A 355 -1.23 -4.42 32.24
C GLN A 355 -0.14 -3.36 32.21
N ALA A 356 -0.38 -2.27 31.49
CA ALA A 356 0.47 -1.10 31.58
C ALA A 356 0.23 -0.40 32.92
N SER A 357 1.25 0.25 33.48
CA SER A 357 1.12 0.96 34.74
C SER A 357 0.13 2.13 34.58
N GLU A 358 -0.81 2.28 35.51
CA GLU A 358 -1.68 3.47 35.57
C GLU A 358 -0.89 4.75 35.88
N TYR A 359 0.24 4.61 36.57
CA TYR A 359 1.12 5.70 36.95
C TYR A 359 2.40 5.71 36.10
N ALA A 360 3.04 6.87 36.02
CA ALA A 360 4.38 6.97 35.45
C ALA A 360 5.34 6.00 36.14
N LEU A 361 6.12 5.27 35.33
CA LEU A 361 7.24 4.48 35.82
C LEU A 361 8.39 5.41 36.23
N PRO A 362 9.32 4.96 37.10
CA PRO A 362 10.57 5.69 37.33
C PRO A 362 11.29 5.95 36.00
N GLU A 363 11.75 7.17 35.79
CA GLU A 363 12.50 7.52 34.57
C GLU A 363 13.71 6.60 34.40
N ASN A 364 13.90 6.11 33.18
CA ASN A 364 15.07 5.32 32.80
C ASN A 364 15.76 5.95 31.58
N PRO A 365 16.58 7.00 31.80
CA PRO A 365 17.24 7.71 30.70
C PRO A 365 18.14 6.81 29.83
N ALA A 366 18.71 5.74 30.42
CA ALA A 366 19.57 4.82 29.69
C ALA A 366 18.78 3.98 28.67
N GLU A 367 17.64 3.39 29.08
CA GLU A 367 16.78 2.63 28.16
C GLU A 367 16.07 3.54 27.16
N TYR A 368 15.60 4.71 27.59
CA TYR A 368 15.02 5.68 26.66
C TYR A 368 16.05 6.12 25.60
N HIS A 369 17.31 6.35 25.99
CA HIS A 369 18.38 6.64 25.02
C HIS A 369 18.60 5.49 24.04
N LYS A 370 18.59 4.23 24.49
CA LYS A 370 18.67 3.07 23.58
C LYS A 370 17.49 3.00 22.61
N LEU A 371 16.28 3.29 23.06
CA LEU A 371 15.08 3.35 22.21
C LEU A 371 15.25 4.42 21.13
N THR A 372 15.61 5.65 21.51
CA THR A 372 15.82 6.74 20.54
C THR A 372 16.94 6.43 19.55
N HIS A 373 18.01 5.76 20.00
CA HIS A 373 19.09 5.30 19.12
C HIS A 373 18.62 4.21 18.14
N LEU A 374 17.83 3.23 18.61
CA LEU A 374 17.25 2.20 17.76
C LEU A 374 16.35 2.82 16.68
N VAL A 375 15.40 3.67 17.09
CA VAL A 375 14.52 4.42 16.18
C VAL A 375 15.34 5.18 15.14
N HIS A 376 16.34 5.95 15.56
CA HIS A 376 17.21 6.67 14.65
C HIS A 376 17.92 5.74 13.66
N SER A 377 18.43 4.59 14.13
CA SER A 377 19.13 3.63 13.27
C SER A 377 18.21 2.95 12.25
N LEU A 378 16.96 2.66 12.62
CA LEU A 378 15.98 2.07 11.72
C LEU A 378 15.53 3.10 10.66
N SER A 379 15.32 4.36 11.04
CA SER A 379 14.86 5.41 10.12
C SER A 379 15.91 5.89 9.12
N HIS A 380 17.20 5.68 9.38
CA HIS A 380 18.28 6.10 8.47
C HIS A 380 19.02 4.92 7.83
N GLY A 381 18.62 3.70 8.15
CA GLY A 381 19.34 2.48 7.80
C GLY A 381 20.68 2.37 8.54
N PRO A 382 21.44 1.29 8.31
CA PRO A 382 22.77 1.13 8.89
C PRO A 382 23.64 2.31 8.47
N SER A 383 23.84 3.24 9.42
CA SER A 383 24.76 4.34 9.23
C SER A 383 26.13 3.72 8.94
N CYS A 384 26.69 4.02 7.76
CA CYS A 384 28.14 3.93 7.60
C CYS A 384 28.72 4.98 8.56
N MET A 385 28.85 4.63 9.84
CA MET A 385 29.74 5.33 10.75
C MET A 385 31.05 5.47 9.98
N PRO A 386 31.59 6.69 9.80
CA PRO A 386 32.92 6.81 9.24
C PRO A 386 33.79 5.95 10.14
N GLN A 387 34.34 4.85 9.60
CA GLN A 387 35.34 4.08 10.31
C GLN A 387 36.32 5.13 10.84
N ILE A 388 36.50 5.20 12.15
CA ILE A 388 37.53 6.04 12.75
C ILE A 388 38.85 5.50 12.24
N ARG A 389 39.26 5.96 11.06
CA ARG A 389 40.54 5.68 10.44
C ARG A 389 41.54 6.60 11.12
N ARG A 390 41.85 6.25 12.38
CA ARG A 390 42.98 6.69 13.25
C ARG A 390 42.50 7.15 14.63
N GLY A 391 42.55 6.21 15.58
CA GLY A 391 42.97 6.55 16.95
C GLY A 391 44.47 6.88 16.92
N GLY A 392 44.83 8.04 17.46
CA GLY A 392 46.18 8.60 17.33
C GLY A 392 47.25 7.85 18.11
N TRP A 393 48.40 7.65 17.47
CA TRP A 393 49.73 7.89 18.02
C TRP A 393 50.62 8.38 16.87
N ALA A 394 51.29 9.51 17.08
CA ALA A 394 52.13 10.16 16.09
C ALA A 394 53.24 9.22 15.56
N LYS A 395 53.27 8.99 14.24
CA LYS A 395 54.50 8.61 13.52
C LYS A 395 54.62 9.41 12.23
N LYS A 396 55.82 9.97 12.09
CA LYS A 396 56.27 10.92 11.06
C LYS A 396 56.22 10.34 9.63
N SER A 397 55.87 11.22 8.70
CA SER A 397 56.28 11.31 7.30
C SER A 397 56.64 10.02 6.54
N GLY A 398 55.70 9.60 5.69
CA GLY A 398 55.97 8.83 4.48
C GLY A 398 54.80 9.06 3.54
N TYR A 399 55.03 9.81 2.45
CA TYR A 399 54.07 9.99 1.38
C TYR A 399 53.87 8.64 0.68
N SER A 400 53.02 7.78 1.25
CA SER A 400 52.50 6.61 0.55
C SER A 400 51.36 7.11 -0.33
N ARG A 401 51.56 7.12 -1.65
CA ARG A 401 50.46 7.22 -2.62
C ARG A 401 49.55 6.02 -2.39
N SER A 402 48.53 6.18 -1.54
CA SER A 402 47.40 5.28 -1.52
C SER A 402 46.79 5.36 -2.92
N HIS A 403 46.96 4.30 -3.72
CA HIS A 403 46.13 4.09 -4.89
C HIS A 403 44.70 4.16 -4.36
N ALA A 404 43.95 5.20 -4.73
CA ALA A 404 42.53 5.26 -4.45
C ALA A 404 41.95 3.96 -5.02
N ILE A 405 41.42 3.11 -4.14
CA ILE A 405 40.71 1.90 -4.56
C ILE A 405 39.48 2.42 -5.29
N TYR A 406 39.60 2.59 -6.60
CA TYR A 406 38.46 2.96 -7.44
C TYR A 406 37.46 1.81 -7.35
N PRO A 407 36.22 2.06 -6.89
CA PRO A 407 35.22 1.01 -6.83
C PRO A 407 35.01 0.42 -8.22
N LYS A 408 34.92 -0.92 -8.32
CA LYS A 408 34.83 -1.65 -9.60
C LYS A 408 33.68 -1.14 -10.48
N TYR A 409 32.58 -0.68 -9.87
CA TYR A 409 31.43 -0.13 -10.58
C TYR A 409 31.74 1.17 -11.34
N VAL A 410 32.69 2.00 -10.90
CA VAL A 410 33.02 3.28 -11.57
C VAL A 410 33.50 3.07 -13.01
N ARG A 411 34.15 1.93 -13.28
CA ARG A 411 34.54 1.56 -14.65
C ARG A 411 33.29 1.27 -15.49
N LEU A 412 32.37 0.47 -14.97
CA LEU A 412 31.10 0.18 -15.62
C LEU A 412 30.32 1.47 -15.91
N LEU A 413 30.20 2.38 -14.94
CA LEU A 413 29.44 3.64 -15.15
C LEU A 413 30.02 4.48 -16.29
N LYS A 414 31.35 4.57 -16.40
CA LYS A 414 32.00 5.24 -17.53
C LYS A 414 31.77 4.53 -18.85
N ASP A 415 31.72 3.20 -18.83
CA ASP A 415 31.47 2.39 -20.02
C ASP A 415 29.99 2.44 -20.44
N LEU A 416 29.07 2.78 -19.53
CA LEU A 416 27.64 2.94 -19.79
C LEU A 416 27.26 4.37 -20.18
N ASP A 417 28.02 5.38 -19.76
CA ASP A 417 27.75 6.79 -20.03
C ASP A 417 27.49 7.05 -21.53
N GLY A 418 26.32 7.61 -21.84
CA GLY A 418 25.87 7.90 -23.20
C GLY A 418 25.31 6.71 -23.98
N LYS A 419 25.29 5.49 -23.42
CA LYS A 419 24.66 4.33 -24.08
C LYS A 419 23.14 4.37 -23.93
N CYS A 420 22.45 4.01 -25.02
CA CYS A 420 21.01 3.84 -25.08
C CYS A 420 20.69 2.44 -25.61
N TYR A 421 19.76 1.74 -24.98
CA TYR A 421 19.31 0.41 -25.36
C TYR A 421 17.82 0.46 -25.72
N ASN A 422 17.49 -0.01 -26.92
CA ASN A 422 16.11 -0.18 -27.38
C ASN A 422 15.56 -1.49 -26.81
N ILE A 423 14.48 -1.43 -26.04
CA ILE A 423 13.84 -2.59 -25.38
C ILE A 423 12.76 -3.17 -26.30
N ASN A 424 12.77 -4.50 -26.48
CA ASN A 424 11.77 -5.21 -27.28
C ASN A 424 11.49 -6.62 -26.71
N PRO A 425 10.24 -6.98 -26.41
CA PRO A 425 9.03 -6.15 -26.49
C PRO A 425 8.97 -5.08 -25.40
N ALA A 426 8.33 -3.95 -25.72
CA ALA A 426 7.99 -2.90 -24.74
C ALA A 426 6.71 -3.31 -24.00
N SER A 427 6.82 -4.26 -23.08
CA SER A 427 5.68 -4.84 -22.34
C SER A 427 5.75 -4.62 -20.83
N VAL A 428 6.80 -3.98 -20.33
CA VAL A 428 7.06 -3.78 -18.90
C VAL A 428 7.20 -2.28 -18.61
N GLY A 429 6.51 -1.79 -17.58
CA GLY A 429 6.62 -0.41 -17.12
C GLY A 429 7.56 -0.23 -15.95
N LEU A 430 7.64 0.98 -15.40
CA LEU A 430 8.35 1.26 -14.16
C LEU A 430 7.57 0.78 -12.93
N PHE A 431 6.24 0.93 -12.92
CA PHE A 431 5.41 0.61 -11.76
C PHE A 431 5.22 -0.89 -11.54
N PRO A 432 5.20 -1.36 -10.28
CA PRO A 432 4.71 -2.68 -9.93
C PRO A 432 3.34 -2.98 -10.54
N LEU A 433 3.11 -4.23 -10.94
CA LEU A 433 1.85 -4.68 -11.53
C LEU A 433 0.67 -4.40 -10.60
N ILE A 434 0.85 -4.61 -9.29
CA ILE A 434 -0.21 -4.36 -8.29
C ILE A 434 -0.64 -2.89 -8.32
N ILE A 435 0.31 -1.94 -8.27
CA ILE A 435 0.03 -0.50 -8.34
C ILE A 435 -0.74 -0.19 -9.62
N GLN A 436 -0.28 -0.70 -10.77
CA GLN A 436 -0.95 -0.48 -12.06
C GLN A 436 -2.42 -0.94 -12.04
N VAL A 437 -2.71 -2.10 -11.42
CA VAL A 437 -4.08 -2.64 -11.33
C VAL A 437 -4.95 -1.83 -10.37
N PHE A 438 -4.47 -1.51 -9.17
CA PHE A 438 -5.26 -0.81 -8.14
C PHE A 438 -5.62 0.63 -8.54
N HIS A 439 -4.70 1.31 -9.23
CA HIS A 439 -4.87 2.67 -9.70
C HIS A 439 -5.41 2.75 -11.15
N ASN A 440 -5.61 1.61 -11.81
CA ASN A 440 -5.99 1.53 -13.24
C ASN A 440 -5.02 2.31 -14.16
N ASN A 441 -3.76 2.46 -13.73
CA ASN A 441 -2.70 3.19 -14.43
C ASN A 441 -1.73 2.17 -15.07
N LEU A 442 -2.15 1.58 -16.18
CA LEU A 442 -1.44 0.49 -16.84
C LEU A 442 -0.31 1.00 -17.74
N THR A 443 0.82 0.29 -17.75
CA THR A 443 2.01 0.67 -18.52
C THR A 443 1.81 0.66 -20.04
N ASN A 444 2.47 1.60 -20.72
CA ASN A 444 2.66 1.60 -22.18
C ASN A 444 3.92 0.85 -22.64
N GLY A 445 4.70 0.32 -21.70
CA GLY A 445 5.95 -0.40 -21.92
C GLY A 445 7.16 0.51 -22.10
N ILE A 446 8.25 0.16 -21.42
CA ILE A 446 9.56 0.79 -21.58
C ILE A 446 10.11 0.43 -22.96
N ARG A 447 10.39 1.45 -23.76
CA ARG A 447 10.95 1.37 -25.11
C ARG A 447 12.45 1.59 -25.13
N GLN A 448 12.98 2.41 -24.23
CA GLN A 448 14.41 2.69 -24.16
C GLN A 448 14.89 2.81 -22.72
N ILE A 449 16.12 2.36 -22.47
CA ILE A 449 16.87 2.61 -21.23
C ILE A 449 18.22 3.21 -21.62
N SER A 450 18.55 4.37 -21.06
CA SER A 450 19.84 5.02 -21.29
C SER A 450 20.49 5.50 -19.99
N PHE A 451 21.80 5.72 -20.05
CA PHE A 451 22.62 5.94 -18.87
C PHE A 451 23.46 7.21 -19.01
N GLN A 452 23.52 8.00 -17.94
CA GLN A 452 24.35 9.19 -17.87
C GLN A 452 25.11 9.23 -16.54
N TYR A 453 26.42 9.49 -16.62
CA TYR A 453 27.30 9.59 -15.46
C TYR A 453 27.94 10.98 -15.37
N ASP A 454 27.44 11.83 -14.47
CA ASP A 454 28.01 13.18 -14.25
C ASP A 454 29.32 13.11 -13.46
N LYS A 455 30.39 12.86 -14.20
CA LYS A 455 31.75 12.75 -13.67
C LYS A 455 32.34 14.09 -13.19
N ILE A 456 31.74 15.23 -13.57
CA ILE A 456 32.36 16.56 -13.42
C ILE A 456 31.78 17.29 -12.21
N ASN A 457 30.46 17.28 -12.03
CA ASN A 457 29.81 18.08 -10.98
C ASN A 457 29.40 17.25 -9.76
N CYS A 458 29.12 15.95 -9.93
CA CYS A 458 28.60 15.08 -8.86
C CYS A 458 29.05 13.61 -9.07
N PRO A 459 30.30 13.24 -8.71
CA PRO A 459 30.86 11.91 -8.98
C PRO A 459 30.10 10.74 -8.32
N ASP A 460 29.22 11.03 -7.36
CA ASP A 460 28.40 10.05 -6.64
C ASP A 460 26.97 9.90 -7.21
N LYS A 461 26.63 10.63 -8.29
CA LYS A 461 25.31 10.58 -8.93
C LYS A 461 25.39 9.89 -10.29
N PHE A 462 24.49 8.95 -10.49
CA PHE A 462 24.27 8.26 -11.76
C PHE A 462 22.81 8.45 -12.16
N TYR A 463 22.56 8.71 -13.43
CA TYR A 463 21.23 8.93 -13.97
C TYR A 463 20.87 7.78 -14.91
N ILE A 464 19.66 7.26 -14.75
CA ILE A 464 19.10 6.26 -15.65
C ILE A 464 17.81 6.83 -16.21
N HIS A 465 17.75 6.94 -17.53
CA HIS A 465 16.60 7.46 -18.23
C HIS A 465 15.81 6.32 -18.85
N PHE A 466 14.49 6.38 -18.69
CA PHE A 466 13.53 5.43 -19.24
C PHE A 466 12.60 6.19 -20.16
N LEU A 467 12.39 5.68 -21.37
CA LEU A 467 11.29 6.09 -22.25
C LEU A 467 10.18 5.05 -22.11
N GLU A 468 9.10 5.38 -21.38
CA GLU A 468 7.93 4.51 -21.21
C GLU A 468 6.77 5.02 -22.05
N GLY A 469 6.38 4.27 -23.07
CA GLY A 469 5.48 4.77 -24.11
C GLY A 469 6.06 6.00 -24.82
N GLU A 470 5.55 7.18 -24.47
CA GLU A 470 6.01 8.49 -24.97
C GLU A 470 6.57 9.38 -23.85
N GLU A 471 6.53 8.91 -22.59
CA GLU A 471 6.94 9.67 -21.41
C GLU A 471 8.40 9.37 -21.05
N ASN A 472 9.16 10.42 -20.74
CA ASN A 472 10.54 10.29 -20.29
C ASN A 472 10.60 10.38 -18.76
N CYS A 473 11.15 9.34 -18.13
CA CYS A 473 11.42 9.30 -16.71
C CYS A 473 12.94 9.28 -16.48
N THR A 474 13.44 10.11 -15.57
CA THR A 474 14.86 10.11 -15.18
C THR A 474 14.98 9.79 -13.71
N LEU A 475 15.67 8.70 -13.40
CA LEU A 475 15.99 8.31 -12.03
C LEU A 475 17.42 8.74 -11.70
N THR A 476 17.55 9.58 -10.67
CA THR A 476 18.82 9.84 -10.01
C THR A 476 19.03 8.74 -8.99
N VAL A 477 20.17 8.04 -9.08
CA VAL A 477 20.52 6.95 -8.18
C VAL A 477 21.86 7.18 -7.50
N SER A 478 22.03 6.56 -6.35
CA SER A 478 23.29 6.52 -5.59
C SER A 478 23.57 5.09 -5.13
N PHE A 479 24.85 4.78 -4.90
CA PHE A 479 25.30 3.48 -4.40
C PHE A 479 25.32 3.38 -2.87
N ASP A 480 25.30 4.53 -2.18
CA ASP A 480 25.47 4.59 -0.72
C ASP A 480 24.15 4.76 0.03
N ARG A 481 23.15 5.38 -0.61
CA ARG A 481 21.87 5.72 0.01
C ARG A 481 20.75 5.78 -1.02
N TYR A 482 19.51 5.72 -0.54
CA TYR A 482 18.35 6.04 -1.35
C TYR A 482 18.32 7.52 -1.73
N ILE A 483 17.86 7.80 -2.95
CA ILE A 483 17.60 9.13 -3.47
C ILE A 483 16.13 9.21 -3.86
N ASP A 484 15.45 10.25 -3.40
CA ASP A 484 14.07 10.51 -3.79
C ASP A 484 13.99 10.96 -5.24
N ASN A 485 13.04 10.37 -5.96
CA ASN A 485 12.69 10.69 -7.32
C ASN A 485 11.18 10.87 -7.41
N LEU A 486 10.72 11.67 -8.37
CA LEU A 486 9.32 11.73 -8.76
C LEU A 486 9.17 11.00 -10.09
N ILE A 487 8.32 9.97 -10.11
CA ILE A 487 7.95 9.27 -11.34
C ILE A 487 6.54 9.71 -11.70
N THR A 488 6.39 10.35 -12.86
CA THR A 488 5.09 10.74 -13.40
C THR A 488 4.78 9.85 -14.61
N LEU A 489 3.65 9.14 -14.56
CA LEU A 489 3.13 8.35 -15.67
C LEU A 489 1.64 8.61 -15.85
N HIS A 490 1.23 8.91 -17.08
CA HIS A 490 -0.14 9.25 -17.46
C HIS A 490 -0.77 10.39 -16.63
N GLY A 491 0.06 11.32 -16.16
CA GLY A 491 -0.36 12.46 -15.32
C GLY A 491 -0.43 12.18 -13.82
N GLU A 492 -0.19 10.94 -13.37
CA GLU A 492 -0.09 10.61 -11.95
C GLU A 492 1.35 10.62 -11.47
N THR A 493 1.61 11.14 -10.27
CA THR A 493 2.98 11.30 -9.76
C THR A 493 3.19 10.58 -8.43
N TYR A 494 4.27 9.80 -8.38
CA TYR A 494 4.65 8.97 -7.24
C TYR A 494 6.06 9.33 -6.76
N LEU A 495 6.22 9.42 -5.44
CA LEU A 495 7.49 9.60 -4.77
C LEU A 495 8.17 8.23 -4.58
N VAL A 496 9.33 8.07 -5.20
CA VAL A 496 10.06 6.81 -5.24
C VAL A 496 11.49 7.01 -4.75
N ALA A 497 11.84 6.31 -3.69
CA ALA A 497 13.20 6.24 -3.19
C ALA A 497 13.98 5.19 -3.97
N VAL A 498 15.08 5.58 -4.62
CA VAL A 498 15.88 4.68 -5.45
C VAL A 498 17.31 4.57 -4.96
N LYS A 499 17.79 3.35 -4.75
CA LYS A 499 19.19 3.02 -4.47
C LYS A 499 19.70 2.06 -5.54
N CYS A 500 20.95 2.22 -5.94
CA CYS A 500 21.61 1.32 -6.88
C CYS A 500 22.63 0.46 -6.14
N GLU A 501 22.70 -0.83 -6.46
CA GLU A 501 23.71 -1.75 -5.96
C GLU A 501 24.49 -2.34 -7.13
N TYR A 502 25.76 -2.61 -6.91
CA TYR A 502 26.61 -3.30 -7.89
C TYR A 502 26.92 -4.70 -7.39
N THR A 503 26.57 -5.68 -8.20
CA THR A 503 26.90 -7.09 -7.99
C THR A 503 27.42 -7.72 -9.28
N THR A 504 27.68 -9.01 -9.26
CA THR A 504 28.04 -9.80 -10.44
C THR A 504 27.19 -11.04 -10.53
N ASP A 505 26.90 -11.49 -11.74
CA ASP A 505 26.24 -12.79 -11.96
C ASP A 505 27.21 -13.97 -11.78
N ALA A 506 26.72 -15.19 -12.04
CA ALA A 506 27.51 -16.42 -11.92
C ALA A 506 28.74 -16.47 -12.85
N ASP A 507 28.71 -15.72 -13.95
CA ASP A 507 29.81 -15.61 -14.92
C ASP A 507 30.75 -14.44 -14.59
N TYR A 508 30.58 -13.83 -13.41
CA TYR A 508 31.27 -12.60 -12.98
C TYR A 508 30.99 -11.37 -13.87
N ALA A 509 29.92 -11.40 -14.67
CA ALA A 509 29.51 -10.25 -15.47
C ALA A 509 28.83 -9.19 -14.56
N PRO A 510 29.03 -7.89 -14.84
CA PRO A 510 28.49 -6.82 -14.01
C PRO A 510 26.95 -6.77 -14.05
N VAL A 511 26.35 -6.58 -12.88
CA VAL A 511 24.91 -6.37 -12.71
C VAL A 511 24.68 -5.12 -11.88
N LEU A 512 23.84 -4.22 -12.39
CA LEU A 512 23.29 -3.12 -11.60
C LEU A 512 21.92 -3.52 -11.08
N VAL A 513 21.70 -3.36 -9.78
CA VAL A 513 20.41 -3.63 -9.14
C VAL A 513 19.84 -2.31 -8.66
N LEU A 514 18.76 -1.85 -9.26
CA LEU A 514 18.02 -0.69 -8.80
C LEU A 514 16.94 -1.17 -7.84
N ASP A 515 17.00 -0.73 -6.60
CA ASP A 515 15.97 -0.93 -5.60
C ASP A 515 15.09 0.32 -5.54
N MET A 516 13.84 0.19 -5.95
CA MET A 516 12.86 1.26 -6.09
C MET A 516 11.74 1.06 -5.07
N VAL A 517 11.69 1.92 -4.06
CA VAL A 517 10.69 1.86 -2.99
C VAL A 517 9.69 2.99 -3.18
N TYR A 518 8.41 2.66 -3.36
CA TYR A 518 7.34 3.63 -3.56
C TYR A 518 6.90 4.13 -2.18
N LEU A 519 7.37 5.31 -1.78
CA LEU A 519 7.28 5.77 -0.38
C LEU A 519 5.86 6.06 0.10
N GLU A 520 4.92 6.23 -0.82
CA GLU A 520 3.51 6.50 -0.57
C GLU A 520 2.66 5.21 -0.65
N GLU A 521 3.28 4.09 -1.02
CA GLU A 521 2.63 2.80 -1.31
C GLU A 521 3.21 1.68 -0.43
N ALA A 522 2.50 0.56 -0.38
CA ALA A 522 2.93 -0.64 0.33
C ALA A 522 3.88 -1.53 -0.50
N MET A 523 4.42 -1.05 -1.62
CA MET A 523 5.13 -1.87 -2.61
C MET A 523 6.52 -1.33 -2.97
N SER A 524 7.40 -2.25 -3.34
CA SER A 524 8.72 -1.95 -3.91
C SER A 524 8.99 -2.80 -5.15
N ARG A 525 9.99 -2.38 -5.93
CA ARG A 525 10.41 -3.06 -7.15
C ARG A 525 11.92 -3.04 -7.28
N LYS A 526 12.49 -4.17 -7.70
CA LYS A 526 13.89 -4.26 -8.07
C LYS A 526 14.03 -4.48 -9.57
N LEU A 527 15.00 -3.78 -10.16
CA LEU A 527 15.39 -3.90 -11.56
C LEU A 527 16.84 -4.35 -11.62
N TYR A 528 17.07 -5.56 -12.15
CA TYR A 528 18.38 -6.14 -12.41
C TYR A 528 18.76 -5.90 -13.86
N LEU A 529 19.82 -5.12 -14.07
CA LEU A 529 20.37 -4.80 -15.39
C LEU A 529 21.65 -5.60 -15.61
N HIS A 530 21.56 -6.59 -16.50
CA HIS A 530 22.69 -7.41 -16.92
C HIS A 530 23.20 -6.91 -18.27
N PHE A 531 24.52 -6.68 -18.36
CA PHE A 531 25.15 -6.17 -19.57
C PHE A 531 25.99 -7.26 -20.24
N LYS A 532 25.67 -7.61 -21.49
CA LYS A 532 26.43 -8.59 -22.30
C LYS A 532 26.73 -8.00 -23.68
N SER A 533 27.96 -7.53 -23.88
CA SER A 533 28.41 -6.89 -25.13
C SER A 533 27.52 -5.71 -25.54
N ASN A 534 26.65 -5.88 -26.55
CA ASN A 534 25.71 -4.88 -27.05
C ASN A 534 24.26 -5.15 -26.61
N GLU A 535 24.05 -6.12 -25.71
CA GLU A 535 22.75 -6.47 -25.17
C GLU A 535 22.62 -6.01 -23.71
N LEU A 536 21.40 -5.59 -23.38
CA LEU A 536 20.92 -5.35 -22.04
C LEU A 536 19.82 -6.37 -21.75
N MET A 537 19.91 -7.07 -20.63
CA MET A 537 18.80 -7.85 -20.09
C MET A 537 18.32 -7.21 -18.80
N ALA A 538 17.06 -6.83 -18.77
CA ALA A 538 16.40 -6.20 -17.63
C ALA A 538 15.42 -7.20 -17.02
N HIS A 539 15.69 -7.63 -15.80
CA HIS A 539 14.81 -8.49 -15.02
C HIS A 539 14.20 -7.71 -13.87
N TRP A 540 12.92 -7.91 -13.61
CA TRP A 540 12.17 -7.18 -12.59
C TRP A 540 11.68 -8.15 -11.52
N SER A 541 11.66 -7.69 -10.27
CA SER A 541 11.00 -8.38 -9.17
C SER A 541 10.26 -7.38 -8.30
N GLU A 542 9.12 -7.75 -7.74
CA GLU A 542 8.25 -6.86 -6.96
C GLU A 542 8.05 -7.40 -5.54
N SER A 543 7.80 -6.50 -4.58
CA SER A 543 7.39 -6.83 -3.21
C SER A 543 6.14 -6.00 -2.86
N PRO A 544 5.13 -6.55 -2.17
CA PRO A 544 4.94 -7.95 -1.82
C PRO A 544 4.75 -8.81 -3.10
N GLY A 545 5.44 -9.95 -3.13
CA GLY A 545 5.85 -10.59 -4.37
C GLY A 545 4.84 -11.54 -5.01
N LYS A 546 5.35 -12.37 -5.94
CA LYS A 546 4.57 -13.32 -6.76
C LYS A 546 3.57 -14.19 -5.99
N GLU A 547 3.88 -14.57 -4.76
CA GLU A 547 3.04 -15.47 -3.96
C GLU A 547 1.68 -14.84 -3.64
N LEU A 548 1.68 -13.58 -3.18
CA LEU A 548 0.46 -12.83 -2.88
C LEU A 548 -0.41 -12.65 -4.13
N ILE A 549 0.21 -12.29 -5.26
CA ILE A 549 -0.50 -12.05 -6.52
C ILE A 549 -1.08 -13.37 -7.05
N LEU A 550 -0.32 -14.46 -7.00
CA LEU A 550 -0.79 -15.79 -7.40
C LEU A 550 -1.89 -16.30 -6.47
N GLU A 551 -1.83 -16.04 -5.16
CA GLU A 551 -2.90 -16.38 -4.22
C GLU A 551 -4.19 -15.62 -4.55
N GLY A 552 -4.10 -14.29 -4.72
CA GLY A 552 -5.23 -13.46 -5.14
C GLY A 552 -5.86 -13.94 -6.45
N LEU A 553 -5.03 -14.34 -7.42
CA LEU A 553 -5.50 -14.85 -8.71
C LEU A 553 -6.03 -16.29 -8.63
N SER A 554 -5.53 -17.12 -7.72
CA SER A 554 -6.03 -18.49 -7.51
C SER A 554 -7.50 -18.51 -7.09
N SER A 555 -7.92 -17.49 -6.33
CA SER A 555 -9.33 -17.29 -5.97
C SER A 555 -10.21 -17.02 -7.20
N ILE A 556 -9.67 -16.31 -8.20
CA ILE A 556 -10.34 -15.98 -9.46
C ILE A 556 -10.30 -17.19 -10.42
N THR A 557 -9.18 -17.91 -10.53
CA THR A 557 -9.04 -19.08 -11.42
C THR A 557 -9.85 -20.28 -10.92
N GLY A 558 -10.02 -20.44 -9.60
CA GLY A 558 -10.95 -21.40 -9.00
C GLY A 558 -12.41 -21.18 -9.42
N GLU A 559 -12.79 -19.94 -9.75
CA GLU A 559 -14.07 -19.65 -10.41
C GLU A 559 -14.03 -19.88 -11.93
N MET A 560 -12.90 -19.59 -12.59
CA MET A 560 -12.75 -19.83 -14.04
C MET A 560 -12.87 -21.31 -14.42
N THR A 561 -12.37 -22.22 -13.60
CA THR A 561 -12.49 -23.69 -13.84
C THR A 561 -13.94 -24.17 -13.86
N LYS A 562 -14.87 -23.41 -13.27
CA LYS A 562 -16.32 -23.67 -13.31
C LYS A 562 -16.96 -23.26 -14.64
N LEU A 563 -16.25 -22.56 -15.53
CA LEU A 563 -16.74 -22.15 -16.85
C LEU A 563 -16.55 -23.30 -17.88
N PRO A 564 -17.60 -23.70 -18.62
CA PRO A 564 -17.58 -24.89 -19.49
C PRO A 564 -16.51 -24.90 -20.60
N LEU A 565 -16.12 -23.72 -21.11
CA LEU A 565 -15.14 -23.57 -22.20
C LEU A 565 -13.70 -23.53 -21.71
N TYR A 566 -13.46 -22.98 -20.52
CA TYR A 566 -12.12 -22.79 -19.96
C TYR A 566 -11.70 -23.96 -19.05
N GLY A 567 -12.65 -24.62 -18.37
CA GLY A 567 -12.39 -25.81 -17.57
C GLY A 567 -11.67 -26.93 -18.35
N ARG A 568 -11.96 -27.07 -19.66
CA ARG A 568 -11.27 -28.04 -20.54
C ARG A 568 -9.86 -27.63 -20.96
N PHE A 569 -9.53 -26.34 -20.95
CA PHE A 569 -8.19 -25.82 -21.30
C PHE A 569 -7.26 -25.76 -20.07
N LEU A 570 -7.85 -25.70 -18.87
CA LEU A 570 -7.18 -25.53 -17.59
C LEU A 570 -7.07 -26.84 -16.79
N GLU A 571 -7.12 -28.01 -17.43
CA GLU A 571 -6.85 -29.29 -16.77
C GLU A 571 -5.34 -29.61 -16.75
N GLY A 572 -4.84 -30.07 -15.60
CA GLY A 572 -3.49 -30.61 -15.44
C GLY A 572 -2.36 -29.65 -15.82
N SER A 573 -1.67 -29.93 -16.93
CA SER A 573 -0.50 -29.18 -17.42
C SER A 573 -0.82 -27.75 -17.89
N GLY A 574 -2.08 -27.45 -18.21
CA GLY A 574 -2.50 -26.10 -18.63
C GLY A 574 -2.46 -25.07 -17.50
N MET A 575 -2.79 -25.46 -16.27
CA MET A 575 -2.73 -24.58 -15.09
C MET A 575 -1.30 -24.26 -14.69
N GLN A 576 -0.40 -25.26 -14.70
CA GLN A 576 1.02 -25.03 -14.43
C GLN A 576 1.66 -24.09 -15.46
N PHE A 577 1.25 -24.21 -16.73
CA PHE A 577 1.69 -23.30 -17.77
C PHE A 577 1.16 -21.86 -17.57
N LEU A 578 -0.11 -21.71 -17.18
CA LEU A 578 -0.70 -20.40 -16.89
C LEU A 578 -0.05 -19.74 -15.66
N GLU A 579 0.16 -20.50 -14.58
CA GLU A 579 0.88 -20.04 -13.38
C GLU A 579 2.29 -19.56 -13.73
N HIS A 580 2.99 -20.29 -14.60
CA HIS A 580 4.32 -19.88 -15.08
C HIS A 580 4.28 -18.58 -15.89
N LEU A 581 3.34 -18.45 -16.84
CA LEU A 581 3.16 -17.23 -17.62
C LEU A 581 2.81 -16.01 -16.75
N MET A 582 2.00 -16.23 -15.70
CA MET A 582 1.66 -15.19 -14.74
C MET A 582 2.86 -14.80 -13.87
N ALA A 583 3.65 -15.78 -13.42
CA ALA A 583 4.89 -15.50 -12.71
C ALA A 583 5.85 -14.66 -13.57
N ASP A 584 5.97 -14.99 -14.86
CA ASP A 584 6.76 -14.20 -15.83
C ASP A 584 6.17 -12.81 -16.10
N THR A 585 4.88 -12.58 -15.83
CA THR A 585 4.23 -11.26 -15.96
C THR A 585 4.50 -10.39 -14.73
N ILE A 586 4.62 -11.01 -13.54
CA ILE A 586 4.92 -10.34 -12.26
C ILE A 586 6.41 -10.05 -12.13
N GLU A 587 7.26 -11.00 -12.54
CA GLU A 587 8.72 -10.89 -12.49
C GLU A 587 9.32 -10.93 -13.92
N PRO A 588 8.97 -9.97 -14.80
CA PRO A 588 9.29 -10.06 -16.21
C PRO A 588 10.77 -9.89 -16.51
N THR A 589 11.20 -10.50 -17.61
CA THR A 589 12.52 -10.29 -18.20
C THR A 589 12.36 -9.77 -19.63
N VAL A 590 12.93 -8.61 -19.90
CA VAL A 590 12.98 -8.01 -21.25
C VAL A 590 14.41 -7.85 -21.71
N ARG A 591 14.60 -7.85 -23.04
CA ARG A 591 15.89 -7.68 -23.67
C ARG A 591 15.91 -6.36 -24.42
N GLY A 592 17.08 -5.74 -24.44
CA GLY A 592 17.36 -4.56 -25.23
C GLY A 592 18.66 -4.70 -26.00
N THR A 593 18.71 -4.04 -27.15
CA THR A 593 19.90 -3.95 -27.99
C THR A 593 20.38 -2.51 -28.01
N LEU A 594 21.70 -2.32 -28.00
CA LEU A 594 22.31 -0.99 -28.11
C LEU A 594 21.77 -0.29 -29.37
N ALA A 595 21.30 0.95 -29.22
CA ALA A 595 20.88 1.77 -30.35
C ALA A 595 22.09 2.04 -31.26
N GLU A 596 21.91 1.91 -32.57
CA GLU A 596 22.92 2.34 -33.54
C GLU A 596 23.10 3.85 -33.39
N SER A 597 24.35 4.32 -33.33
CA SER A 597 24.61 5.76 -33.33
C SER A 597 24.19 6.30 -34.69
N ASP A 598 23.26 7.26 -34.71
CA ASP A 598 23.03 8.12 -35.87
C ASP A 598 24.28 9.00 -36.10
N THR A 599 25.35 8.38 -36.58
CA THR A 599 26.34 9.07 -37.39
C THR A 599 25.78 9.07 -38.80
N GLU A 600 24.90 10.05 -39.09
CA GLU A 600 24.80 10.52 -40.46
C GLU A 600 26.21 10.94 -40.86
N ASP A 601 26.82 10.14 -41.75
CA ASP A 601 27.95 10.57 -42.57
C ASP A 601 27.53 11.84 -43.30
N MET A 602 27.83 13.00 -42.71
CA MET A 602 28.02 14.23 -43.48
C MET A 602 29.33 14.07 -44.26
N ASP A 603 29.26 13.26 -45.32
CA ASP A 603 30.26 13.28 -46.37
C ASP A 603 30.18 14.64 -47.10
N ILE A 604 31.38 15.21 -47.24
CA ILE A 604 31.76 16.54 -47.73
C ILE A 604 31.42 16.74 -49.21
#